data_AF-A0A2M9KNY5-F1
#
_entry.id   AF-A0A2M9KNY5-F1
#
_cell.length_a   1.000
_cell.length_b   1.000
_cell.length_c   1.000
_cell.angle_alpha   90.00
_cell.angle_beta   90.00
_cell.angle_gamma   90.00
#
_symmetry.space_group_name_H-M   'P 1'
#
loop_
_entity.id
_entity.type
_entity.pdbx_description
1 polymer ?
#
loop_
_entity_poly.entity_id
_entity_poly.type
_entity_poly.pdbx_seq_one_letter_code
_entity_poly.pdbx_strand_id
1 'polypeptide(L)'
;MFTSVLMIEQPLTPVDVDFVTTLHGDDPVSFVVLMRPRGDQDRLLRAIDDVALGELPEALHERDEPEGEAARGPAEQALEHSLAALRKKGATAVGQIIEQHPLDRLKTVVEETSADEVIVLTAPHFVEEFFHRDWASRARHKVGVPVLKLFAHNE
;
A
#
# COMPACT_ATOMS: atom_id res chain seq x y z
N MET A 1 -8.93 -2.62 21.20
CA MET A 1 -9.18 -2.42 19.75
C MET A 1 -8.01 -1.63 19.23
N PHE A 2 -7.24 -2.23 18.34
CA PHE A 2 -6.00 -1.68 17.79
C PHE A 2 -6.31 -0.99 16.45
N THR A 3 -5.78 0.20 16.20
CA THR A 3 -6.06 0.98 14.99
C THR A 3 -4.83 1.11 14.12
N SER A 4 -4.84 0.52 12.93
CA SER A 4 -3.72 0.53 11.99
C SER A 4 -4.07 1.33 10.74
N VAL A 5 -3.21 2.25 10.33
CA VAL A 5 -3.29 2.83 8.98
C VAL A 5 -2.56 1.91 8.01
N LEU A 6 -3.28 1.36 7.03
CA LEU A 6 -2.75 0.39 6.08
C LEU A 6 -2.62 1.03 4.70
N MET A 7 -1.40 1.29 4.26
CA MET A 7 -1.13 1.82 2.92
C MET A 7 -0.87 0.67 1.95
N ILE A 8 -1.63 0.66 0.85
CA ILE A 8 -1.58 -0.37 -0.20
C ILE A 8 -1.52 0.29 -1.58
N GLU A 9 -0.92 -0.43 -2.53
CA GLU A 9 -0.81 -0.04 -3.94
C GLU A 9 -1.58 -1.00 -4.88
N GLN A 10 -2.01 -2.12 -4.32
CA GLN A 10 -2.68 -3.22 -5.00
C GLN A 10 -3.78 -3.79 -4.08
N PRO A 11 -4.78 -4.48 -4.63
CA PRO A 11 -5.77 -5.17 -3.80
C PRO A 11 -5.07 -6.21 -2.91
N LEU A 12 -5.54 -6.33 -1.67
CA LEU A 12 -5.01 -7.33 -0.73
C LEU A 12 -5.32 -8.74 -1.20
N THR A 13 -4.31 -9.61 -1.22
CA THR A 13 -4.51 -11.06 -1.41
C THR A 13 -5.06 -11.69 -0.11
N PRO A 14 -5.64 -12.90 -0.17
CA PRO A 14 -6.05 -13.61 1.04
C PRO A 14 -4.92 -13.79 2.05
N VAL A 15 -3.68 -13.99 1.57
CA VAL A 15 -2.48 -14.12 2.40
C VAL A 15 -2.16 -12.80 3.10
N ASP A 16 -2.22 -11.67 2.38
CA ASP A 16 -1.99 -10.35 2.99
C ASP A 16 -3.03 -10.04 4.06
N VAL A 17 -4.31 -10.34 3.80
CA VAL A 17 -5.41 -10.13 4.76
C VAL A 17 -5.17 -10.95 6.03
N ASP A 18 -4.85 -12.24 5.88
CA ASP A 18 -4.55 -13.10 7.04
C ASP A 18 -3.34 -12.61 7.82
N PHE A 19 -2.30 -12.18 7.12
CA PHE A 19 -1.11 -11.66 7.77
C PHE A 19 -1.40 -10.38 8.57
N VAL A 20 -1.99 -9.35 7.96
CA VAL A 20 -2.21 -8.06 8.64
C VAL A 20 -3.25 -8.14 9.76
N THR A 21 -4.24 -9.03 9.64
CA THR A 21 -5.28 -9.20 10.68
C THR A 21 -4.80 -9.99 11.89
N THR A 22 -3.72 -10.76 11.77
CA THR A 22 -3.18 -11.60 12.86
C THR A 22 -1.96 -10.99 13.57
N LEU A 23 -1.44 -9.85 13.09
CA LEU A 23 -0.27 -9.17 13.69
C LEU A 23 -0.44 -8.87 15.19
N HIS A 24 -1.67 -8.58 15.62
CA HIS A 24 -1.99 -8.21 17.00
C HIS A 24 -2.63 -9.35 17.81
N GLY A 25 -2.49 -10.60 17.35
CA GLY A 25 -3.08 -11.76 18.00
C GLY A 25 -4.61 -11.72 17.99
N ASP A 26 -5.22 -11.90 19.16
CA ASP A 26 -6.69 -11.94 19.31
C ASP A 26 -7.33 -10.55 19.51
N ASP A 27 -6.54 -9.48 19.56
CA ASP A 27 -7.07 -8.13 19.77
C ASP A 27 -7.86 -7.66 18.53
N PRO A 28 -9.08 -7.11 18.68
CA PRO A 28 -9.84 -6.60 17.54
C PRO A 28 -9.10 -5.46 16.84
N VAL A 29 -8.94 -5.57 15.51
CA VAL A 29 -8.21 -4.58 14.71
C VAL A 29 -9.18 -3.74 13.85
N SER A 30 -8.88 -2.45 13.76
CA SER A 30 -9.53 -1.47 12.87
C SER A 30 -8.51 -0.95 11.87
N PHE A 31 -8.86 -0.95 10.60
CA PHE A 31 -8.01 -0.48 9.51
C PHE A 31 -8.54 0.80 8.87
N VAL A 32 -7.63 1.76 8.68
CA VAL A 32 -7.82 2.88 7.77
C VAL A 32 -6.95 2.63 6.54
N VAL A 33 -7.56 2.16 5.47
CA VAL A 33 -6.85 1.76 4.24
C VAL A 33 -6.64 2.97 3.34
N LEU A 34 -5.39 3.25 3.02
CA LEU A 34 -5.00 4.28 2.07
C LEU A 34 -4.52 3.60 0.78
N MET A 35 -5.38 3.64 -0.24
CA MET A 35 -5.07 3.08 -1.55
C MET A 35 -4.35 4.13 -2.40
N ARG A 36 -3.16 3.82 -2.87
CA ARG A 36 -2.43 4.66 -3.81
C ARG A 36 -2.42 3.99 -5.19
N PRO A 37 -3.04 4.60 -6.21
CA PRO A 37 -2.93 4.08 -7.57
C PRO A 37 -1.47 4.10 -8.03
N ARG A 38 -1.07 3.09 -8.81
CA ARG A 38 0.23 3.10 -9.51
C ARG A 38 0.31 4.29 -10.46
N GLY A 39 1.49 4.91 -10.56
CA GLY A 39 1.78 6.06 -11.42
C GLY A 39 2.68 5.72 -12.61
N ASP A 40 2.72 6.62 -13.60
CA ASP A 40 3.52 6.50 -14.85
C ASP A 40 5.04 6.27 -14.63
N GLN A 41 5.62 6.82 -13.56
CA GLN A 41 7.07 6.72 -13.27
C GLN A 41 7.49 5.29 -12.87
N ASP A 42 6.53 4.49 -12.40
CA ASP A 42 6.70 3.16 -11.82
C ASP A 42 7.16 2.11 -12.85
N ARG A 43 6.92 2.39 -14.14
CA ARG A 43 7.27 1.51 -15.27
C ARG A 43 8.62 1.81 -15.89
N LEU A 44 9.00 3.08 -15.98
CA LEU A 44 10.28 3.49 -16.58
C LEU A 44 11.45 2.88 -15.81
N LEU A 45 11.35 2.84 -14.48
CA LEU A 45 12.36 2.21 -13.64
C LEU A 45 12.42 0.70 -13.78
N ARG A 46 11.28 -0.01 -13.78
CA ARG A 46 11.26 -1.47 -13.98
C ARG A 46 11.92 -1.86 -15.29
N ALA A 47 11.59 -1.13 -16.36
CA ALA A 47 12.20 -1.35 -17.67
C ALA A 47 13.73 -1.11 -17.68
N ILE A 48 14.26 -0.25 -16.80
CA ILE A 48 15.71 -0.01 -16.67
C ILE A 48 16.38 -1.11 -15.86
N ASP A 49 15.78 -1.57 -14.76
CA ASP A 49 16.31 -2.64 -13.91
C ASP A 49 16.37 -3.99 -14.65
N ASP A 50 15.35 -4.32 -15.45
CA ASP A 50 15.31 -5.55 -16.25
C ASP A 50 16.48 -5.59 -17.26
N VAL A 51 16.79 -4.44 -17.88
CA VAL A 51 17.92 -4.29 -18.81
C VAL A 51 19.26 -4.37 -18.07
N ALA A 52 19.35 -3.83 -16.85
CA ALA A 52 20.57 -3.87 -16.03
C ALA A 52 20.89 -5.28 -15.49
N LEU A 53 19.87 -6.12 -15.31
CA LEU A 53 20.00 -7.52 -14.88
C LEU A 53 20.29 -8.48 -16.05
N GLY A 54 20.32 -7.99 -17.30
CA GLY A 54 20.59 -8.80 -18.49
C GLY A 54 19.41 -9.66 -18.93
N GLU A 55 18.23 -9.43 -18.37
CA GLU A 55 16.98 -10.03 -18.81
C GLU A 55 16.53 -9.32 -20.09
N LEU A 56 16.18 -10.09 -21.12
CA LEU A 56 15.53 -9.54 -22.30
C LEU A 56 14.18 -8.96 -21.85
N PRO A 57 13.80 -7.73 -22.26
CA PRO A 57 12.63 -7.06 -21.72
C PRO A 57 11.36 -7.85 -22.04
N GLU A 58 10.83 -8.58 -21.05
CA GLU A 58 9.47 -9.12 -21.05
C GLU A 58 8.42 -8.02 -20.82
N ALA A 59 8.85 -6.76 -20.72
CA ALA A 59 8.06 -5.53 -20.57
C ALA A 59 7.00 -5.26 -21.68
N LEU A 60 6.73 -6.22 -22.56
CA LEU A 60 5.69 -6.14 -23.58
C LEU A 60 4.32 -6.69 -23.12
N HIS A 61 4.18 -7.23 -21.90
CA HIS A 61 2.91 -7.82 -21.41
C HIS A 61 2.09 -6.97 -20.42
N GLU A 62 2.62 -5.91 -19.79
CA GLU A 62 1.83 -5.03 -18.91
C GLU A 62 0.97 -3.99 -19.70
N ARG A 63 0.46 -4.30 -20.89
CA ARG A 63 -0.12 -3.30 -21.80
C ARG A 63 -1.51 -2.74 -21.42
N ASP A 64 -2.08 -3.10 -20.26
CA ASP A 64 -3.48 -2.78 -19.94
C ASP A 64 -3.73 -2.17 -18.54
N GLU A 65 -2.72 -1.77 -17.76
CA GLU A 65 -2.96 -1.08 -16.47
C GLU A 65 -3.28 0.41 -16.70
N PRO A 66 -4.47 0.91 -16.33
CA PRO A 66 -4.84 2.31 -16.53
C PRO A 66 -4.23 3.25 -15.47
N GLU A 67 -3.93 4.48 -15.86
CA GLU A 67 -3.12 5.46 -15.10
C GLU A 67 -3.90 6.79 -14.84
N GLY A 68 -3.46 7.59 -13.87
CA GLY A 68 -4.05 8.91 -13.59
C GLY A 68 -5.55 8.85 -13.27
N GLU A 69 -6.37 9.69 -13.93
CA GLU A 69 -7.83 9.62 -13.79
C GLU A 69 -8.41 8.26 -14.22
N ALA A 70 -7.78 7.59 -15.19
CA ALA A 70 -8.20 6.27 -15.64
C ALA A 70 -7.85 5.17 -14.63
N ALA A 71 -6.82 5.36 -13.80
CA ALA A 71 -6.48 4.45 -12.69
C ALA A 71 -7.49 4.49 -11.55
N ARG A 72 -8.26 5.59 -11.44
CA ARG A 72 -9.15 5.82 -10.31
C ARG A 72 -10.21 4.73 -10.20
N GLY A 73 -10.84 4.33 -11.30
CA GLY A 73 -11.82 3.24 -11.32
C GLY A 73 -11.26 1.90 -10.80
N PRO A 74 -10.15 1.38 -11.33
CA PRO A 74 -9.50 0.18 -10.79
C PRO A 74 -9.00 0.35 -9.35
N ALA A 75 -8.50 1.53 -8.97
CA ALA A 75 -8.08 1.79 -7.59
C ALA A 75 -9.27 1.78 -6.63
N GLU A 76 -10.44 2.29 -7.03
CA GLU A 76 -11.70 2.19 -6.27
C GLU A 76 -12.11 0.73 -6.10
N GLN A 77 -12.08 -0.06 -7.18
CA GLN A 77 -12.39 -1.50 -7.13
C GLN A 77 -11.44 -2.28 -6.21
N ALA A 78 -10.14 -2.00 -6.32
CA ALA A 78 -9.13 -2.66 -5.50
C ALA A 78 -9.21 -2.25 -4.02
N LEU A 79 -9.55 -0.99 -3.73
CA LEU A 79 -9.84 -0.53 -2.38
C LEU A 79 -11.08 -1.24 -1.82
N GLU A 80 -12.19 -1.26 -2.57
CA GLU A 80 -13.43 -1.95 -2.16
C GLU A 80 -13.21 -3.43 -1.89
N HIS A 81 -12.47 -4.11 -2.77
CA HIS A 81 -12.08 -5.51 -2.61
C HIS A 81 -11.34 -5.72 -1.28
N SER A 82 -10.32 -4.90 -1.02
CA SER A 82 -9.49 -4.99 0.18
C SER A 82 -10.31 -4.74 1.45
N LEU A 83 -11.17 -3.73 1.45
CA LEU A 83 -12.06 -3.42 2.57
C LEU A 83 -13.04 -4.55 2.85
N ALA A 84 -13.62 -5.14 1.80
CA ALA A 84 -14.52 -6.29 1.94
C ALA A 84 -13.79 -7.51 2.52
N ALA A 85 -12.56 -7.78 2.06
CA ALA A 85 -11.76 -8.91 2.53
C ALA A 85 -11.36 -8.76 4.01
N LEU A 86 -10.92 -7.57 4.44
CA LEU A 86 -10.63 -7.26 5.85
C LEU A 86 -11.87 -7.43 6.73
N ARG A 87 -13.02 -6.89 6.30
CA ARG A 87 -14.29 -7.03 7.03
C ARG A 87 -14.75 -8.48 7.15
N LYS A 88 -14.53 -9.30 6.11
CA LYS A 88 -14.83 -10.73 6.13
C LYS A 88 -14.00 -11.50 7.18
N LYS A 89 -12.81 -11.00 7.54
CA LYS A 89 -11.98 -11.53 8.64
C LYS A 89 -12.34 -10.94 10.01
N GLY A 90 -13.41 -10.15 10.11
CA GLY A 90 -13.91 -9.60 11.37
C GLY A 90 -13.28 -8.27 11.78
N ALA A 91 -12.42 -7.68 10.96
CA ALA A 91 -11.87 -6.35 11.21
C ALA A 91 -12.87 -5.23 10.87
N THR A 92 -12.78 -4.11 11.56
CA THR A 92 -13.38 -2.86 11.07
C THR A 92 -12.48 -2.31 9.98
N ALA A 93 -13.03 -1.88 8.84
CA ALA A 93 -12.21 -1.30 7.78
C ALA A 93 -12.95 -0.16 7.09
N VAL A 94 -12.27 0.97 6.91
CA VAL A 94 -12.65 2.10 6.06
C VAL A 94 -11.46 2.50 5.21
N GLY A 95 -11.65 3.23 4.12
CA GLY A 95 -10.51 3.65 3.34
C GLY A 95 -10.82 4.70 2.29
N GLN A 96 -9.74 5.23 1.69
CA GLN A 96 -9.79 6.28 0.69
C GLN A 96 -8.61 6.16 -0.28
N ILE A 97 -8.78 6.73 -1.46
CA ILE A 97 -7.71 6.83 -2.46
C ILE A 97 -6.88 8.09 -2.20
N ILE A 98 -5.56 7.96 -2.31
CA ILE A 98 -4.61 9.06 -2.18
C ILE A 98 -3.84 9.28 -3.48
N GLU A 99 -3.89 10.50 -4.02
CA GLU A 99 -3.24 10.84 -5.30
C GLU A 99 -1.95 11.65 -5.11
N GLN A 100 -1.85 12.44 -4.03
CA GLN A 100 -0.72 13.35 -3.79
C GLN A 100 -0.30 13.37 -2.32
N HIS A 101 0.98 13.71 -2.09
CA HIS A 101 1.58 13.89 -0.77
C HIS A 101 1.27 12.75 0.23
N PRO A 102 1.64 11.50 -0.08
CA PRO A 102 1.25 10.32 0.72
C PRO A 102 1.69 10.44 2.19
N LEU A 103 2.86 11.03 2.45
CA LEU A 103 3.37 11.24 3.81
C LEU A 103 2.58 12.27 4.63
N ASP A 104 2.08 13.33 3.99
CA ASP A 104 1.24 14.33 4.67
C ASP A 104 -0.13 13.73 4.97
N ARG A 105 -0.73 13.04 3.99
CA ARG A 105 -1.99 12.33 4.19
C ARG A 105 -1.89 11.26 5.27
N LEU A 106 -0.82 10.47 5.26
CA LEU A 106 -0.57 9.46 6.27
C LEU A 106 -0.51 10.07 7.67
N LYS A 107 0.22 11.18 7.84
CA LYS A 107 0.28 11.91 9.12
C LYS A 107 -1.11 12.39 9.56
N THR A 108 -1.84 13.06 8.66
CA THR A 108 -3.19 13.56 8.96
C THR A 108 -4.11 12.44 9.40
N VAL A 109 -4.11 11.31 8.70
CA VAL A 109 -4.96 10.16 9.03
C VAL A 109 -4.57 9.55 10.37
N VAL A 110 -3.27 9.41 10.67
CA VAL A 110 -2.80 8.95 11.98
C VAL A 110 -3.31 9.87 13.10
N GLU A 111 -3.22 11.20 12.91
CA GLU A 111 -3.71 12.19 13.89
C GLU A 111 -5.23 12.13 14.05
N GLU A 112 -5.98 12.09 12.96
CA GLU A 112 -7.46 12.07 12.95
C GLU A 112 -8.04 10.79 13.57
N THR A 113 -7.37 9.66 13.36
CA THR A 113 -7.85 8.35 13.81
C THR A 113 -7.19 7.88 15.10
N SER A 114 -6.23 8.64 15.63
CA SER A 114 -5.40 8.25 16.77
C SER A 114 -4.81 6.84 16.57
N ALA A 115 -4.30 6.58 15.36
CA ALA A 115 -3.80 5.27 15.00
C ALA A 115 -2.60 4.87 15.86
N ASP A 116 -2.50 3.57 16.16
CA ASP A 116 -1.43 2.98 16.98
C ASP A 116 -0.19 2.68 16.13
N GLU A 117 -0.36 2.46 14.83
CA GLU A 117 0.73 2.17 13.90
C GLU A 117 0.38 2.54 12.44
N VAL A 118 1.42 2.50 11.60
CA VAL A 118 1.29 2.45 10.16
C VAL A 118 1.85 1.14 9.63
N ILE A 119 1.08 0.45 8.80
CA ILE A 119 1.53 -0.68 7.99
C ILE A 119 1.60 -0.23 6.54
N VAL A 120 2.72 -0.48 5.87
CA VAL A 120 2.87 -0.24 4.43
C VAL A 120 3.17 -1.56 3.75
N LEU A 121 2.24 -1.97 2.88
CA LEU A 121 2.29 -3.21 2.12
C LEU A 121 2.51 -2.85 0.65
N THR A 122 3.72 -3.12 0.17
CA THR A 122 4.19 -2.73 -1.18
C THR A 122 4.81 -3.91 -1.90
N ALA A 123 4.86 -3.86 -3.23
CA ALA A 123 5.54 -4.87 -4.03
C ALA A 123 7.07 -4.81 -3.81
N PRO A 124 7.78 -5.96 -3.85
CA PRO A 124 9.23 -6.01 -3.62
C PRO A 124 10.08 -5.05 -4.45
N HIS A 125 9.68 -4.77 -5.69
CA HIS A 125 10.47 -4.00 -6.66
C HIS A 125 10.11 -2.50 -6.73
N PHE A 126 9.07 -2.07 -6.00
CA PHE A 126 8.52 -0.72 -6.17
C PHE A 126 9.09 0.31 -5.17
N VAL A 127 10.10 -0.10 -4.42
CA VAL A 127 10.51 0.58 -3.20
C VAL A 127 11.40 1.80 -3.45
N GLU A 128 11.99 1.97 -4.64
CA GLU A 128 13.13 2.90 -4.74
C GLU A 128 12.82 4.36 -5.16
N GLU A 129 11.72 4.67 -5.87
CA GLU A 129 11.54 6.06 -6.35
C GLU A 129 10.54 6.94 -5.57
N PHE A 130 9.47 6.40 -4.99
CA PHE A 130 8.55 7.23 -4.17
C PHE A 130 9.05 7.49 -2.76
N PHE A 131 10.13 6.80 -2.42
CA PHE A 131 10.70 6.72 -1.12
C PHE A 131 12.20 6.92 -1.29
N HIS A 132 12.62 8.18 -1.54
CA HIS A 132 14.03 8.59 -1.41
C HIS A 132 14.66 7.73 -0.32
N ARG A 133 15.76 7.01 -0.59
CA ARG A 133 16.52 6.01 0.22
C ARG A 133 16.24 5.84 1.75
N ASP A 134 15.64 6.83 2.40
CA ASP A 134 15.26 6.98 3.80
C ASP A 134 13.74 7.14 4.10
N TRP A 135 12.76 6.79 3.24
CA TRP A 135 11.33 7.04 3.56
C TRP A 135 10.86 6.42 4.87
N ALA A 136 11.19 5.17 5.16
CA ALA A 136 10.79 4.55 6.42
C ALA A 136 11.34 5.34 7.63
N SER A 137 12.50 6.00 7.47
CA SER A 137 13.02 6.95 8.45
C SER A 137 12.16 8.22 8.51
N ARG A 138 11.84 8.83 7.36
CA ARG A 138 10.99 10.04 7.28
C ARG A 138 9.58 9.82 7.81
N ALA A 139 8.94 8.69 7.48
CA ALA A 139 7.63 8.31 7.95
C ALA A 139 7.63 8.18 9.48
N ARG A 140 8.56 7.40 10.05
CA ARG A 140 8.71 7.26 11.51
C ARG A 140 8.83 8.60 12.23
N HIS A 141 9.64 9.52 11.69
CA HIS A 141 9.78 10.86 12.26
C HIS A 141 8.54 11.76 12.07
N LYS A 142 7.77 11.55 11.01
CA LYS A 142 6.66 12.44 10.64
C LYS A 142 5.32 12.02 11.25
N VAL A 143 5.06 10.71 11.34
CA VAL A 143 3.77 10.16 11.82
C VAL A 143 3.73 9.96 13.33
N GLY A 144 4.90 9.86 13.99
CA GLY A 144 4.99 9.73 15.45
C GLY A 144 4.57 8.37 16.03
N VAL A 145 4.21 7.41 15.17
CA VAL A 145 3.82 6.04 15.54
C VAL A 145 4.75 5.01 14.87
N PRO A 146 4.84 3.77 15.38
CA PRO A 146 5.56 2.70 14.72
C PRO A 146 5.15 2.54 13.25
N VAL A 147 6.14 2.30 12.38
CA VAL A 147 5.92 2.04 10.96
C VAL A 147 6.49 0.68 10.62
N LEU A 148 5.62 -0.24 10.20
CA LEU A 148 5.96 -1.57 9.73
C LEU A 148 5.90 -1.60 8.20
N LYS A 149 6.99 -2.06 7.58
CA LYS A 149 7.05 -2.28 6.14
C LYS A 149 6.98 -3.76 5.84
N LEU A 150 6.00 -4.14 5.03
CA LEU A 150 5.73 -5.50 4.60
C LEU A 150 5.78 -5.58 3.07
N PHE A 151 6.09 -6.77 2.57
CA PHE A 151 5.99 -7.05 1.15
C PHE A 151 4.65 -7.72 0.88
N ALA A 152 3.95 -7.22 -0.14
CA ALA A 152 2.74 -7.84 -0.64
C ALA A 152 3.06 -9.22 -1.23
N HIS A 153 2.18 -10.18 -1.02
CA HIS A 153 2.28 -11.48 -1.66
C HIS A 153 1.76 -11.37 -3.10
N ASN A 154 2.57 -11.83 -4.06
CA ASN A 154 2.12 -11.96 -5.44
C ASN A 154 1.45 -13.33 -5.59
N GLU A 155 0.18 -13.36 -5.99
CA GLU A 155 -0.49 -14.54 -6.57
C GLU A 155 -0.89 -14.24 -8.02
#